data_AF-A0A4C1VMY3-F1
#
_entry.id   AF-A0A4C1VMY3-F1
#
_cell.length_a   1.000
_cell.length_b   1.000
_cell.length_c   1.000
_cell.angle_alpha   90.00
_cell.angle_beta   90.00
_cell.angle_gamma   90.00
#
_symmetry.space_group_name_H-M   'P 1'
#
loop_
_entity.id
_entity.type
_entity.pdbx_description
1 polymer ?
#
loop_
_entity_poly.entity_id
_entity_poly.type
_entity_poly.pdbx_seq_one_letter_code
_entity_poly.pdbx_strand_id
1 'polypeptide(L)'
;MPPKLRIRGQEWQTGVKYLGVMIDRSMRMATQVEHAIHQSRFARSILRPVLQSHLPLQAKMVLYKGYICSRLTYTAPAWYALCSTSQRKRIQAQQNIALRMMVGAGQYVLNEVIARDLCIEIVKEFIQHIARRMYDIADLGPHEFLWNITPMHERSPSDRPLPRELLKTPPLKSKNTL
;
A
#
# COMPACT_ATOMS: atom_id res chain seq x y z
N MET A 1 20.61 15.31 -33.94
CA MET A 1 19.88 15.08 -32.66
C MET A 1 20.88 14.68 -31.60
N PRO A 2 20.80 15.23 -30.37
CA PRO A 2 21.73 14.84 -29.32
C PRO A 2 21.53 13.36 -28.93
N PRO A 3 22.60 12.60 -28.67
CA PRO A 3 22.50 11.21 -28.25
C PRO A 3 21.80 11.10 -26.90
N LYS A 4 20.98 10.05 -26.73
CA LYS A 4 20.31 9.76 -25.46
C LYS A 4 21.37 9.50 -24.38
N LEU A 5 21.24 10.18 -23.25
CA LEU A 5 22.12 10.01 -22.10
C LEU A 5 22.10 8.55 -21.63
N ARG A 6 23.28 7.97 -21.37
CA ARG A 6 23.43 6.61 -20.86
C ARG A 6 24.21 6.66 -19.55
N ILE A 7 23.69 6.02 -18.50
CA ILE A 7 24.39 5.85 -17.23
C ILE A 7 24.74 4.36 -17.10
N ARG A 8 26.03 4.04 -16.95
CA ARG A 8 26.54 2.65 -16.84
C ARG A 8 26.02 1.71 -17.95
N GLY A 9 25.90 2.21 -19.18
CA GLY A 9 25.45 1.43 -20.34
C GLY A 9 23.93 1.32 -20.51
N GLN A 10 23.13 1.84 -19.58
CA GLN A 10 21.67 1.85 -19.66
C GLN A 10 21.15 3.19 -20.18
N GLU A 11 20.20 3.15 -21.12
CA GLU A 11 19.55 4.37 -21.63
C GLU A 11 18.77 5.08 -20.54
N TRP A 12 18.88 6.41 -20.50
CA TRP A 12 18.10 7.25 -19.59
C TRP A 12 16.61 7.11 -19.91
N GLN A 13 15.87 6.49 -18.99
CA GLN A 13 14.42 6.33 -19.05
C GLN A 13 13.73 7.20 -18.01
N THR A 14 12.50 7.62 -18.30
CA THR A 14 11.70 8.50 -17.40
C THR A 14 11.27 7.79 -16.10
N GLY A 15 11.35 6.46 -16.06
CA GLY A 15 11.15 5.67 -14.85
C GLY A 15 11.96 4.38 -14.88
N VAL A 16 12.37 3.92 -13.71
CA VAL A 16 13.21 2.71 -13.54
C VAL A 16 12.52 1.75 -12.58
N LYS A 17 12.59 0.44 -12.89
CA LYS A 17 12.08 -0.61 -12.01
C LYS A 17 13.18 -1.05 -11.04
N TYR A 18 12.94 -0.94 -9.74
CA TYR A 18 13.85 -1.38 -8.69
C TYR A 18 13.09 -2.18 -7.63
N LEU A 19 13.52 -3.43 -7.37
CA LEU A 19 12.85 -4.34 -6.42
C LEU A 19 11.32 -4.48 -6.62
N GLY A 20 10.86 -4.35 -7.86
CA GLY A 20 9.43 -4.40 -8.20
C GLY A 20 8.67 -3.09 -7.98
N VAL A 21 9.37 -2.00 -7.64
CA VAL A 21 8.84 -0.64 -7.54
C VAL A 21 9.21 0.16 -8.79
N MET A 22 8.24 0.80 -9.42
CA MET A 22 8.46 1.75 -10.51
C MET A 22 8.74 3.14 -9.91
N ILE A 23 9.96 3.62 -10.09
CA ILE A 23 10.39 4.94 -9.63
C ILE A 23 10.33 5.90 -10.81
N ASP A 24 9.34 6.79 -10.81
CA ASP A 24 9.19 7.83 -11.82
C ASP A 24 10.08 9.04 -11.50
N ARG A 25 10.50 9.78 -12.53
CA ARG A 25 11.22 11.07 -12.40
C ARG A 25 10.54 12.06 -11.44
N SER A 26 9.20 12.08 -11.38
CA SER A 26 8.45 13.01 -10.53
C SER A 26 8.39 12.60 -9.05
N MET A 27 8.76 11.34 -8.74
CA MET A 27 8.56 10.67 -7.45
C MET A 27 7.12 10.73 -6.89
N ARG A 28 6.12 11.01 -7.73
CA ARG A 28 4.69 11.00 -7.34
C ARG A 28 4.11 9.58 -7.25
N MET A 29 4.94 8.57 -7.52
CA MET A 29 4.62 7.13 -7.41
C MET A 29 3.36 6.73 -8.18
N ALA A 30 2.98 7.49 -9.21
CA ALA A 30 1.73 7.28 -9.92
C ALA A 30 1.74 5.98 -10.71
N THR A 31 2.83 5.70 -11.43
CA THR A 31 2.99 4.42 -12.14
C THR A 31 3.01 3.25 -11.17
N GLN A 32 3.64 3.40 -10.01
CA GLN A 32 3.67 2.38 -8.98
C GLN A 32 2.28 2.09 -8.41
N VAL A 33 1.48 3.12 -8.14
CA VAL A 33 0.10 2.96 -7.66
C VAL A 33 -0.75 2.24 -8.71
N GLU A 34 -0.66 2.62 -9.98
CA GLU A 34 -1.37 1.92 -11.06
C GLU A 34 -0.94 0.46 -11.14
N HIS A 35 0.36 0.21 -11.07
CA HIS A 35 0.89 -1.15 -11.11
C HIS A 35 0.38 -1.99 -9.93
N ALA A 36 0.41 -1.47 -8.70
CA ALA A 36 -0.11 -2.15 -7.52
C ALA A 36 -1.63 -2.43 -7.62
N ILE A 37 -2.40 -1.45 -8.11
CA ILE A 37 -3.84 -1.62 -8.37
C ILE A 37 -4.08 -2.68 -9.44
N HIS A 38 -3.33 -2.67 -10.54
CA HIS A 38 -3.45 -3.65 -11.61
C HIS A 38 -3.14 -5.07 -11.11
N GLN A 39 -2.05 -5.24 -10.37
CA GLN A 39 -1.67 -6.51 -9.76
C GLN A 39 -2.75 -7.02 -8.80
N SER A 40 -3.32 -6.14 -7.97
CA SER A 40 -4.42 -6.48 -7.06
C SER A 40 -5.70 -6.87 -7.81
N ARG A 41 -6.04 -6.15 -8.88
CA ARG A 41 -7.19 -6.46 -9.75
C ARG A 41 -7.04 -7.82 -10.42
N PHE A 42 -5.86 -8.11 -10.96
CA PHE A 42 -5.54 -9.39 -11.58
C PHE A 42 -5.59 -10.54 -10.58
N ALA A 43 -5.00 -10.35 -9.40
CA ALA A 43 -5.08 -11.32 -8.31
C ALA A 43 -6.53 -11.62 -7.92
N ARG A 44 -7.36 -10.57 -7.79
CA ARG A 44 -8.78 -10.70 -7.50
C ARG A 44 -9.55 -11.38 -8.62
N SER A 45 -9.26 -11.13 -9.90
CA SER A 45 -9.97 -11.78 -11.00
C SER A 45 -9.71 -13.29 -11.04
N ILE A 46 -8.48 -13.72 -10.73
CA ILE A 46 -8.14 -15.14 -10.62
C ILE A 46 -8.87 -15.78 -9.43
N LEU A 47 -8.91 -15.09 -8.28
CA LEU A 47 -9.54 -15.63 -7.07
C LEU A 47 -11.06 -15.50 -7.05
N ARG A 48 -11.67 -14.77 -7.98
CA ARG A 48 -13.11 -14.54 -8.05
C ARG A 48 -13.97 -15.81 -7.85
N PRO A 49 -13.77 -16.93 -8.57
CA PRO A 49 -14.57 -18.14 -8.37
C PRO A 49 -14.48 -18.69 -6.93
N VAL A 50 -13.30 -18.63 -6.32
CA VAL A 50 -13.07 -19.10 -4.95
C VAL A 50 -13.72 -18.15 -3.95
N LEU A 51 -13.59 -16.84 -4.13
CA LEU A 51 -14.18 -15.85 -3.22
C LEU A 51 -15.72 -15.83 -3.28
N GLN A 52 -16.30 -16.16 -4.43
CA GLN A 52 -17.77 -16.23 -4.60
C GLN A 52 -18.38 -17.58 -4.23
N SER A 53 -17.57 -18.61 -3.98
CA SER A 53 -18.05 -19.93 -3.55
C SER A 53 -18.64 -19.93 -2.13
N HIS A 54 -19.23 -21.06 -1.72
CA HIS A 54 -19.75 -21.29 -0.37
C HIS A 54 -18.68 -21.60 0.70
N LEU A 55 -17.41 -21.27 0.43
CA LEU A 55 -16.35 -21.43 1.42
C LEU A 55 -16.62 -20.61 2.70
N PRO A 56 -16.15 -21.10 3.86
CA PRO A 56 -16.27 -20.34 5.09
C PRO A 56 -15.53 -19.01 4.97
N LEU A 57 -16.11 -17.96 5.56
CA LEU A 57 -15.59 -16.59 5.49
C LEU A 57 -14.13 -16.47 5.96
N GLN A 58 -13.74 -17.27 6.96
CA GLN A 58 -12.36 -17.34 7.46
C GLN A 58 -11.37 -17.81 6.38
N ALA A 59 -11.71 -18.82 5.58
CA ALA A 59 -10.83 -19.29 4.50
C ALA A 59 -10.67 -18.21 3.43
N LYS A 60 -11.77 -17.53 3.07
CA LYS A 60 -11.73 -16.40 2.13
C LYS A 60 -10.85 -15.26 2.66
N MET A 61 -10.88 -15.02 3.98
CA MET A 61 -10.06 -14.01 4.64
C MET A 61 -8.57 -14.29 4.54
N VAL A 62 -8.18 -15.55 4.76
CA VAL A 62 -6.78 -15.97 4.63
C VAL A 62 -6.29 -15.77 3.19
N LEU A 63 -7.10 -16.13 2.19
CA LEU A 63 -6.76 -15.89 0.78
C LEU A 63 -6.65 -14.40 0.45
N TYR A 64 -7.55 -13.58 0.97
CA TYR A 64 -7.48 -12.12 0.79
C TYR A 64 -6.20 -11.54 1.36
N LYS A 65 -5.86 -11.86 2.62
CA LYS A 65 -4.64 -11.36 3.28
C LYS A 65 -3.38 -11.88 2.59
N GLY A 66 -3.35 -13.17 2.27
CA GLY A 66 -2.18 -13.85 1.69
C GLY A 66 -1.87 -13.46 0.25
N TYR A 67 -2.89 -13.20 -0.58
CA TYR A 67 -2.69 -12.99 -2.02
C TYR A 67 -3.06 -11.59 -2.51
N ILE A 68 -4.24 -11.08 -2.17
CA ILE A 68 -4.69 -9.77 -2.69
C ILE A 68 -4.02 -8.63 -1.92
N CYS A 69 -4.03 -8.70 -0.59
CA CYS A 69 -3.45 -7.68 0.27
C CYS A 69 -1.93 -7.61 0.09
N SER A 70 -1.25 -8.76 0.05
CA SER A 70 0.20 -8.83 -0.18
C SER A 70 0.60 -8.14 -1.49
N ARG A 71 -0.10 -8.38 -2.61
CA ARG A 71 0.16 -7.72 -3.90
C ARG A 71 -0.05 -6.20 -3.85
N LEU A 72 -0.99 -5.73 -3.04
CA LEU A 72 -1.31 -4.31 -2.91
C LEU A 72 -0.33 -3.57 -1.98
N THR A 73 0.17 -4.24 -0.93
CA THR A 73 0.86 -3.61 0.21
C THR A 73 2.34 -3.94 0.33
N TYR A 74 2.88 -4.89 -0.45
CA TYR A 74 4.26 -5.38 -0.36
C TYR A 74 5.33 -4.28 -0.23
N THR A 75 5.27 -3.23 -1.07
CA THR A 75 6.24 -2.11 -1.04
C THR A 75 5.65 -0.82 -0.48
N ALA A 76 4.43 -0.87 0.04
CA ALA A 76 3.69 0.32 0.45
C ALA A 76 4.39 1.20 1.50
N PRO A 77 5.13 0.66 2.50
CA PRO A 77 5.89 1.50 3.43
C PRO A 77 6.84 2.49 2.75
N ALA A 78 7.39 2.13 1.58
CA ALA A 78 8.34 2.97 0.86
C ALA A 78 7.69 4.14 0.08
N TRP A 79 6.47 3.95 -0.46
CA TRP A 79 5.88 4.90 -1.41
C TRP A 79 4.54 5.49 -0.96
N TYR A 80 3.82 4.90 -0.01
CA TYR A 80 2.46 5.33 0.36
C TYR A 80 2.40 6.74 0.96
N ALA A 81 3.47 7.17 1.64
CA ALA A 81 3.61 8.53 2.15
C ALA A 81 3.58 9.57 1.02
N LEU A 82 4.20 9.24 -0.12
CA LEU A 82 4.34 10.11 -1.29
C LEU A 82 3.06 10.23 -2.11
N CYS A 83 2.08 9.35 -1.87
CA CYS A 83 0.84 9.34 -2.63
C CYS A 83 -0.08 10.52 -2.30
N SER A 84 -0.75 11.02 -3.35
CA SER A 84 -1.85 11.97 -3.22
C SER A 84 -3.06 11.35 -2.53
N THR A 85 -3.96 12.19 -2.02
CA THR A 85 -5.23 11.75 -1.44
C THR A 85 -6.09 10.96 -2.43
N SER A 86 -6.09 11.34 -3.72
CA SER A 86 -6.81 10.64 -4.78
C SER A 86 -6.25 9.23 -5.04
N GLN A 87 -4.92 9.07 -5.07
CA GLN A 87 -4.27 7.77 -5.20
C GLN A 87 -4.59 6.87 -4.00
N ARG A 88 -4.51 7.41 -2.77
CA ARG A 88 -4.86 6.65 -1.55
C ARG A 88 -6.31 6.16 -1.55
N LYS A 89 -7.26 6.98 -2.01
CA LYS A 89 -8.67 6.58 -2.18
C LYS A 89 -8.83 5.42 -3.16
N ARG A 90 -8.08 5.42 -4.27
CA ARG A 90 -8.12 4.34 -5.26
C ARG A 90 -7.54 3.02 -4.75
N ILE A 91 -6.50 3.09 -3.92
CA ILE A 91 -5.94 1.92 -3.23
C ILE A 91 -6.97 1.36 -2.24
N GLN A 92 -7.57 2.23 -1.42
CA GLN A 92 -8.63 1.84 -0.47
C GLN A 92 -9.83 1.21 -1.19
N ALA A 93 -10.20 1.74 -2.36
CA ALA A 93 -11.26 1.16 -3.17
C ALA A 93 -10.97 -0.29 -3.59
N GLN A 94 -9.71 -0.66 -3.85
CA GLN A 94 -9.39 -2.06 -4.18
C GLN A 94 -9.63 -3.01 -3.01
N GLN A 95 -9.30 -2.60 -1.78
CA GLN A 95 -9.66 -3.33 -0.57
C GLN A 95 -11.19 -3.46 -0.44
N ASN A 96 -11.92 -2.34 -0.53
CA ASN A 96 -13.37 -2.33 -0.36
C ASN A 96 -14.09 -3.25 -1.37
N ILE A 97 -13.64 -3.24 -2.64
CA ILE A 97 -14.20 -4.12 -3.68
C ILE A 97 -13.93 -5.59 -3.35
N ALA A 98 -12.72 -5.93 -2.88
CA ALA A 98 -12.38 -7.31 -2.50
C ALA A 98 -13.22 -7.79 -1.30
N LEU A 99 -13.35 -6.96 -0.26
CA LEU A 99 -14.15 -7.30 0.94
C LEU A 99 -15.63 -7.51 0.61
N ARG A 100 -16.20 -6.62 -0.22
CA ARG A 100 -17.58 -6.79 -0.69
C ARG A 100 -17.78 -8.08 -1.47
N MET A 101 -16.84 -8.41 -2.35
CA MET A 101 -16.89 -9.65 -3.15
C MET A 101 -16.85 -10.90 -2.27
N MET A 102 -16.07 -10.89 -1.19
CA MET A 102 -15.98 -12.00 -0.24
C MET A 102 -17.27 -12.23 0.54
N VAL A 103 -17.88 -11.14 1.03
CA VAL A 103 -19.12 -11.18 1.82
C VAL A 103 -20.34 -11.41 0.92
N GLY A 104 -20.26 -11.06 -0.36
CA GLY A 104 -21.41 -11.03 -1.25
C GLY A 104 -22.37 -9.88 -0.95
N ALA A 105 -21.87 -8.80 -0.34
CA ALA A 105 -22.69 -7.68 0.11
C ALA A 105 -23.16 -6.80 -1.07
N GLY A 106 -24.45 -6.43 -1.04
CA GLY A 106 -25.03 -5.47 -1.98
C GLY A 106 -24.46 -4.06 -1.85
N GLN A 107 -24.72 -3.20 -2.84
CA GLN A 107 -24.19 -1.82 -2.88
C GLN A 107 -24.69 -0.94 -1.72
N TYR A 108 -25.87 -1.24 -1.17
CA TYR A 108 -26.50 -0.49 -0.07
C TYR A 108 -25.80 -0.67 1.29
N VAL A 109 -25.04 -1.75 1.49
CA VAL A 109 -24.27 -1.95 2.72
C VAL A 109 -23.09 -0.99 2.73
N LEU A 110 -22.81 -0.27 3.82
CA LEU A 110 -21.68 0.64 3.90
C LEU A 110 -20.34 -0.10 3.99
N ASN A 111 -19.29 0.44 3.36
CA ASN A 111 -17.94 -0.17 3.41
C ASN A 111 -17.41 -0.27 4.84
N GLU A 112 -17.72 0.72 5.67
CA GLU A 112 -17.27 0.79 7.07
C GLU A 112 -17.91 -0.31 7.92
N VAL A 113 -19.17 -0.67 7.64
CA VAL A 113 -19.87 -1.77 8.32
C VAL A 113 -19.19 -3.09 7.95
N ILE A 114 -18.92 -3.33 6.66
CA ILE A 114 -18.22 -4.53 6.21
C ILE A 114 -16.83 -4.64 6.85
N ALA A 115 -16.06 -3.55 6.89
CA ALA A 115 -14.74 -3.56 7.50
C ALA A 115 -14.80 -3.84 9.01
N ARG A 116 -15.79 -3.26 9.71
CA ARG A 116 -16.04 -3.48 11.13
C ARG A 116 -16.42 -4.93 11.44
N ASP A 117 -17.37 -5.49 10.71
CA ASP A 117 -17.87 -6.86 10.92
C ASP A 117 -16.79 -7.91 10.62
N LEU A 118 -15.91 -7.62 9.65
CA LEU A 118 -14.77 -8.48 9.32
C LEU A 118 -13.54 -8.23 10.23
N CYS A 119 -13.60 -7.24 11.14
CA CYS A 119 -12.48 -6.79 11.96
C CYS A 119 -11.20 -6.53 11.13
N ILE A 120 -11.35 -5.83 9.99
CA ILE A 120 -10.24 -5.50 9.08
C ILE A 120 -9.88 -4.03 9.20
N GLU A 121 -8.60 -3.77 9.43
CA GLU A 121 -8.01 -2.44 9.35
C GLU A 121 -8.06 -1.90 7.91
N ILE A 122 -8.30 -0.59 7.79
CA ILE A 122 -8.22 0.07 6.49
C ILE A 122 -6.77 0.07 5.99
N VAL A 123 -6.58 0.13 4.67
CA VAL A 123 -5.25 0.03 4.02
C VAL A 123 -4.24 0.99 4.65
N LYS A 124 -4.67 2.21 5.02
CA LYS A 124 -3.81 3.20 5.66
C LYS A 124 -3.21 2.69 6.97
N GLU A 125 -4.04 2.15 7.86
CA GLU A 125 -3.63 1.68 9.19
C GLU A 125 -2.71 0.47 9.07
N PHE A 126 -3.07 -0.47 8.20
CA PHE A 126 -2.26 -1.64 7.92
C PHE A 126 -0.85 -1.27 7.40
N ILE A 127 -0.77 -0.32 6.47
CA ILE A 127 0.52 0.16 5.96
C ILE A 127 1.31 0.88 7.05
N GLN A 128 0.66 1.67 7.91
CA GLN A 128 1.32 2.32 9.04
C GLN A 128 1.87 1.30 10.04
N HIS A 129 1.14 0.22 10.31
CA HIS A 129 1.59 -0.86 11.17
C HIS A 129 2.83 -1.56 10.59
N ILE A 130 2.79 -1.92 9.31
CA ILE A 130 3.96 -2.52 8.62
C ILE A 130 5.15 -1.54 8.61
N ALA A 131 4.90 -0.26 8.32
CA ALA A 131 5.94 0.76 8.28
C ALA A 131 6.61 0.92 9.66
N ARG A 132 5.83 1.03 10.75
CA ARG A 132 6.36 1.06 12.13
C ARG A 132 7.28 -0.12 12.38
N ARG A 133 6.76 -1.32 12.20
CA ARG A 133 7.53 -2.55 12.42
C ARG A 133 8.81 -2.59 11.58
N MET A 134 8.76 -2.16 10.32
CA MET A 134 9.92 -2.12 9.44
C MET A 134 10.99 -1.13 9.96
N TYR A 135 10.60 0.07 10.37
CA TYR A 135 11.53 1.06 10.91
C TYR A 135 12.07 0.64 12.28
N ASP A 136 11.25 0.08 13.15
CA ASP A 136 11.68 -0.42 14.46
C ASP A 136 12.73 -1.54 14.30
N ILE A 137 12.54 -2.46 13.34
CA ILE A 137 13.53 -3.50 13.03
C ILE A 137 14.83 -2.89 12.49
N ALA A 138 14.74 -1.86 11.65
CA ALA A 138 15.92 -1.19 11.12
C ALA A 138 16.69 -0.47 12.22
N ASP A 139 15.99 0.26 13.10
CA ASP A 139 16.56 1.05 14.19
C ASP A 139 17.13 0.18 15.32
N LEU A 140 16.56 -1.00 15.57
CA LEU A 140 17.04 -1.97 16.58
C LEU A 140 18.01 -3.01 16.01
N GLY A 141 18.29 -2.97 14.71
CA GLY A 141 19.10 -3.96 14.03
C GLY A 141 20.59 -3.88 14.39
N PRO A 142 21.38 -4.93 14.11
CA PRO A 142 22.83 -4.94 14.36
C PRO A 142 23.63 -4.03 13.41
N HIS A 143 22.97 -3.41 12.42
CA HIS A 143 23.59 -2.64 11.35
C HIS A 143 23.36 -1.15 11.56
N GLU A 144 24.36 -0.46 12.10
CA GLU A 144 24.28 0.97 12.45
C GLU A 144 23.90 1.87 11.27
N PHE A 145 24.33 1.52 10.05
CA PHE A 145 24.00 2.31 8.85
C PHE A 145 22.51 2.26 8.47
N LEU A 146 21.75 1.30 9.01
CA LEU A 146 20.30 1.22 8.84
C LEU A 146 19.56 2.01 9.92
N TRP A 147 20.24 2.41 11.00
CA TRP A 147 19.62 3.21 12.04
C TRP A 147 19.24 4.58 11.47
N ASN A 148 18.04 5.03 11.82
CA ASN A 148 17.50 6.31 11.39
C ASN A 148 17.45 6.51 9.87
N ILE A 149 17.37 5.44 9.09
CA ILE A 149 17.09 5.52 7.65
C ILE A 149 15.88 6.42 7.40
N THR A 150 16.03 7.36 6.46
CA THR A 150 15.10 8.48 6.24
C THR A 150 14.91 9.36 7.50
N PRO A 151 15.93 10.12 7.93
CA PRO A 151 15.81 10.96 9.12
C PRO A 151 14.72 12.02 8.91
N MET A 152 14.07 12.41 10.01
CA MET A 152 13.09 13.51 10.04
C MET A 152 13.82 14.84 9.82
N HIS A 153 14.26 15.10 8.59
CA HIS A 153 14.85 16.39 8.22
C HIS A 153 13.77 17.47 8.24
N GLU A 154 14.20 18.74 8.30
CA GLU A 154 13.34 19.87 7.98
C GLU A 154 12.65 19.65 6.63
N ARG A 155 11.37 20.04 6.56
CA ARG A 155 10.55 19.82 5.38
C ARG A 155 11.24 20.48 4.18
N SER A 156 11.45 19.70 3.12
CA SER A 156 11.94 20.24 1.85
C SER A 156 11.04 21.42 1.45
N PRO A 157 11.57 22.50 0.81
CA PRO A 157 10.77 23.63 0.32
C PRO A 157 9.62 23.21 -0.62
N SER A 158 9.65 21.97 -1.11
CA SER A 158 8.61 21.37 -1.94
C SER A 158 7.39 20.83 -1.18
N ASP A 159 7.34 20.95 0.15
CA ASP A 159 6.25 20.49 1.04
C ASP A 159 5.88 19.00 0.91
N ARG A 160 6.76 18.20 0.31
CA ARG A 160 6.50 16.79 0.05
C ARG A 160 6.63 15.96 1.34
N PRO A 161 5.70 15.02 1.59
CA PRO A 161 5.76 14.16 2.76
C PRO A 161 6.90 13.15 2.65
N LEU A 162 7.60 12.90 3.75
CA LEU A 162 8.62 11.84 3.82
C LEU A 162 8.01 10.48 4.19
N PRO A 163 8.60 9.35 3.74
CA PRO A 163 8.16 8.00 4.13
C PRO A 163 7.95 7.80 5.63
N ARG A 164 8.87 8.30 6.46
CA ARG A 164 8.81 8.20 7.93
C ARG A 164 7.70 9.06 8.56
N GLU A 165 7.08 10.00 7.83
CA GLU A 165 5.92 10.76 8.32
C GLU A 165 4.68 9.87 8.53
N LEU A 166 4.62 8.68 7.95
CA LEU A 166 3.58 7.70 8.22
C LEU A 166 3.49 7.33 9.71
N LEU A 167 4.61 7.43 10.44
CA LEU A 167 4.69 7.14 11.87
C LEU A 167 4.02 8.21 12.73
N LYS A 168 3.99 9.46 12.27
CA LYS A 168 3.48 10.63 13.03
C LYS A 168 1.97 10.63 13.21
N THR A 169 1.23 9.88 12.40
CA THR A 169 -0.22 9.82 12.54
C THR A 169 -0.57 8.86 13.68
N PRO A 170 -1.19 9.31 14.78
CA PRO A 170 -1.64 8.41 15.82
C PRO A 170 -2.64 7.40 15.20
N PRO A 171 -2.62 6.13 15.63
CA PRO A 171 -3.67 5.20 15.23
C PRO A 171 -5.02 5.81 15.63
N LEU A 172 -6.00 5.80 14.70
CA LEU A 172 -7.33 6.29 15.01
C LEU A 172 -7.86 5.40 16.15
N LYS A 173 -8.03 5.96 17.36
CA LYS A 173 -8.68 5.23 18.46
C LYS A 173 -10.02 4.72 17.92
N SER A 174 -10.27 3.42 17.99
CA SER A 174 -11.62 2.90 17.69
C SER A 174 -12.57 3.68 18.60
N LYS A 175 -13.55 4.35 18.00
CA LYS A 175 -14.65 4.91 18.77
C LYS A 175 -15.46 3.72 19.28
N ASN A 176 -15.04 3.19 20.42
CA ASN A 176 -15.91 2.39 21.26
C ASN A 176 -16.89 3.38 21.89
N THR A 177 -18.06 3.51 21.28
CA THR A 177 -19.20 4.14 21.94
C THR A 177 -20.35 3.17 21.84
N LEU A 178 -20.76 2.68 23.01
CA LEU A 178 -22.05 2.06 23.29
C LEU A 178 -23.19 2.98 22.87
#